data_AF-A0A7W7T410-F1
#
_entry.id   AF-A0A7W7T410-F1
#
_cell.length_a   1.000
_cell.length_b   1.000
_cell.length_c   1.000
_cell.angle_alpha   90.00
_cell.angle_beta   90.00
_cell.angle_gamma   90.00
#
_symmetry.space_group_name_H-M   'P 1'
#
loop_
_entity.id
_entity.type
_entity.pdbx_description
1 polymer ?
#
loop_
_entity_poly.entity_id
_entity_poly.type
_entity_poly.pdbx_seq_one_letter_code
_entity_poly.pdbx_strand_id
1 'polypeptide(L)'
;MTGYDALVARDDVDAVYIPLPPAPHHRWIVEALRAGKHVLAEKPLCVDPAGTTEVVAPARRQGLVFAENFLFPHHSQHRKVEDLVRNGTVGDVRAFSSAFGIPAVDPSSFRHRADLGGGALLDAGVHPLRVARFLLGTTTTQETATVNGVPQLIRPGTYWDKARRARLLADRGAGLVLDRDACTADDVRRSPARLLDEPSFVADAARLRDESREVPSPDEIVPLLEELTAKAAANR
;
A
#
# COMPACT_ATOMS: atom_id res chain seq x y z
N MET A 1 24.50 19.11 -20.38
CA MET A 1 23.09 18.70 -20.32
C MET A 1 22.52 19.11 -18.98
N THR A 2 21.41 19.84 -18.97
CA THR A 2 20.72 20.31 -17.76
C THR A 2 19.25 19.87 -17.81
N GLY A 3 18.69 19.48 -16.67
CA GLY A 3 17.29 19.06 -16.54
C GLY A 3 17.09 17.55 -16.38
N TYR A 4 15.90 17.17 -15.89
CA TYR A 4 15.57 15.79 -15.52
C TYR A 4 15.42 14.88 -16.74
N ASP A 5 14.80 15.36 -17.82
CA ASP A 5 14.65 14.59 -19.07
C ASP A 5 16.03 14.18 -19.63
N ALA A 6 16.98 15.12 -19.58
CA ALA A 6 18.35 14.90 -20.00
C ALA A 6 19.07 13.86 -19.12
N LEU A 7 18.80 13.83 -17.82
CA LEU A 7 19.37 12.83 -16.90
C LEU A 7 18.78 11.43 -17.17
N VAL A 8 17.46 11.34 -17.33
CA VAL A 8 16.75 10.07 -17.57
C VAL A 8 17.16 9.43 -18.90
N ALA A 9 17.49 10.25 -19.91
CA ALA A 9 17.91 9.78 -21.23
C ALA A 9 19.37 9.30 -21.32
N ARG A 10 20.17 9.36 -20.24
CA ARG A 10 21.58 8.97 -20.29
C ARG A 10 21.74 7.45 -20.35
N ASP A 11 22.56 6.96 -21.27
CA ASP A 11 22.85 5.52 -21.40
C ASP A 11 23.77 4.99 -20.29
N ASP A 12 24.52 5.86 -19.61
CA ASP A 12 25.42 5.50 -18.50
C ASP A 12 24.77 5.56 -17.11
N VAL A 13 23.43 5.64 -17.07
CA VAL A 13 22.64 5.62 -15.84
C VAL A 13 21.74 4.40 -15.84
N ASP A 14 21.90 3.52 -14.85
CA ASP A 14 21.05 2.32 -14.70
C ASP A 14 19.84 2.56 -13.80
N ALA A 15 19.93 3.47 -12.84
CA ALA A 15 18.90 3.71 -11.83
C ALA A 15 18.74 5.20 -11.50
N VAL A 16 17.53 5.61 -11.09
CA VAL A 16 17.24 6.96 -10.63
C VAL A 16 16.60 6.96 -9.24
N TYR A 17 16.99 7.96 -8.45
CA TYR A 17 16.35 8.29 -7.18
C TYR A 17 15.49 9.54 -7.35
N ILE A 18 14.23 9.50 -6.91
CA ILE A 18 13.26 10.58 -7.09
C ILE A 18 12.87 11.16 -5.71
N PRO A 19 13.63 12.14 -5.18
CA PRO A 19 13.34 12.86 -3.93
C PRO A 19 12.56 14.16 -4.18
N LEU A 20 11.62 14.12 -5.11
CA LEU A 20 10.85 15.31 -5.47
C LEU A 20 9.70 15.51 -4.46
N PRO A 21 8.97 16.63 -4.52
CA PRO A 21 7.65 16.68 -3.90
C PRO A 21 6.76 15.57 -4.46
N PRO A 22 5.72 15.11 -3.74
CA PRO A 22 4.95 13.94 -4.17
C PRO A 22 4.20 14.09 -5.50
N ALA A 23 3.71 15.29 -5.84
CA ALA A 23 2.94 15.49 -7.08
C ALA A 23 3.69 15.09 -8.37
N PRO A 24 4.96 15.48 -8.60
CA PRO A 24 5.71 15.08 -9.79
C PRO A 24 6.20 13.63 -9.80
N HIS A 25 6.04 12.85 -8.72
CA HIS A 25 6.54 11.46 -8.66
C HIS A 25 6.02 10.61 -9.81
N HIS A 26 4.70 10.61 -10.05
CA HIS A 26 4.08 9.80 -11.10
C HIS A 26 4.76 9.99 -12.46
N ARG A 27 4.86 11.25 -12.92
CA ARG A 27 5.51 11.58 -14.19
C ARG A 27 6.93 11.04 -14.26
N TRP A 28 7.76 11.33 -13.26
CA TRP A 28 9.19 10.98 -13.33
C TRP A 28 9.44 9.49 -13.12
N ILE A 29 8.59 8.80 -12.36
CA ILE A 29 8.62 7.34 -12.29
C ILE A 29 8.30 6.76 -13.67
N VAL A 30 7.23 7.22 -14.33
CA VAL A 30 6.85 6.73 -15.66
C VAL A 30 7.96 6.98 -16.69
N GLU A 31 8.49 8.19 -16.75
CA GLU A 31 9.55 8.54 -17.71
C GLU A 31 10.83 7.74 -17.46
N ALA A 32 11.22 7.55 -16.20
CA ALA A 32 12.38 6.74 -15.86
C ALA A 32 12.20 5.26 -16.23
N LEU A 33 11.04 4.67 -15.91
CA LEU A 33 10.73 3.29 -16.29
C LEU A 33 10.70 3.13 -17.82
N ARG A 34 10.09 4.08 -18.55
CA ARG A 34 10.09 4.08 -20.02
C ARG A 34 11.49 4.14 -20.62
N ALA A 35 12.41 4.85 -19.99
CA ALA A 35 13.82 4.91 -20.37
C ALA A 35 14.63 3.69 -19.91
N GLY A 36 13.99 2.65 -19.36
CA GLY A 36 14.63 1.42 -18.93
C GLY A 36 15.40 1.54 -17.62
N LYS A 37 15.09 2.54 -16.78
CA LYS A 37 15.81 2.82 -15.53
C LYS A 37 15.13 2.13 -14.34
N HIS A 38 15.93 1.56 -13.44
CA HIS A 38 15.45 1.18 -12.12
C HIS A 38 15.06 2.44 -11.32
N VAL A 39 14.04 2.36 -10.47
CA VAL A 39 13.50 3.54 -9.78
C VAL A 39 13.38 3.32 -8.28
N LEU A 40 13.99 4.20 -7.51
CA LEU A 40 13.71 4.40 -6.08
C LEU A 40 13.02 5.76 -5.91
N ALA A 41 11.76 5.79 -5.52
CA ALA A 41 11.02 7.03 -5.35
C ALA A 41 10.73 7.31 -3.88
N GLU A 42 10.84 8.58 -3.46
CA GLU A 42 10.49 8.97 -2.09
C GLU A 42 9.01 8.70 -1.78
N LYS A 43 8.74 8.55 -0.49
CA LYS A 43 7.37 8.42 0.00
C LYS A 43 6.66 9.80 0.02
N PRO A 44 5.33 9.84 -0.14
CA PRO A 44 4.51 8.77 -0.69
C PRO A 44 4.77 8.59 -2.19
N LEU A 45 4.59 7.37 -2.69
CA LEU A 45 4.91 7.02 -4.07
C LEU A 45 4.18 7.89 -5.09
N CYS A 46 2.90 8.18 -4.84
CA CYS A 46 2.08 9.13 -5.59
C CYS A 46 1.10 9.82 -4.61
N VAL A 47 0.44 10.89 -5.07
CA VAL A 47 -0.55 11.62 -4.26
C VAL A 47 -1.91 10.90 -4.14
N ASP A 48 -2.15 9.90 -4.99
CA ASP A 48 -3.38 9.12 -5.00
C ASP A 48 -3.16 7.64 -5.42
N PRO A 49 -4.14 6.75 -5.14
CA PRO A 49 -4.04 5.33 -5.48
C PRO A 49 -4.06 5.01 -6.97
N ALA A 50 -4.73 5.82 -7.79
CA ALA A 50 -4.80 5.59 -9.24
C ALA A 50 -3.41 5.80 -9.86
N GLY A 51 -2.76 6.92 -9.54
CA GLY A 51 -1.38 7.18 -9.94
C GLY A 51 -0.41 6.10 -9.47
N THR A 52 -0.56 5.64 -8.22
CA THR A 52 0.25 4.52 -7.69
C THR A 52 0.06 3.24 -8.53
N THR A 53 -1.18 2.90 -8.88
CA THR A 53 -1.50 1.71 -9.68
C THR A 53 -0.90 1.78 -11.08
N GLU A 54 -0.99 2.97 -11.70
CA GLU A 54 -0.46 3.23 -13.03
C GLU A 54 1.06 3.07 -13.12
N VAL A 55 1.81 3.37 -12.05
CA VAL A 55 3.27 3.26 -12.06
C VAL A 55 3.78 1.88 -11.64
N VAL A 56 3.03 1.15 -10.81
CA VAL A 56 3.41 -0.19 -10.34
C VAL A 56 3.30 -1.23 -11.46
N ALA A 57 2.26 -1.19 -12.28
CA ALA A 57 2.01 -2.22 -13.29
C ALA A 57 3.05 -2.24 -14.46
N PRO A 58 3.48 -1.10 -15.01
CA PRO A 58 4.52 -1.04 -16.06
C PRO A 58 5.89 -1.51 -15.59
N ALA A 59 6.30 -1.13 -14.37
CA ALA A 59 7.60 -1.54 -13.81
C ALA A 59 7.77 -3.06 -13.81
N ARG A 60 6.71 -3.78 -13.37
CA ARG A 60 6.68 -5.24 -13.37
C ARG A 60 6.80 -5.86 -14.76
N ARG A 61 6.16 -5.27 -15.77
CA ARG A 61 6.17 -5.80 -17.15
C ARG A 61 7.54 -5.65 -17.82
N GLN A 62 8.34 -4.68 -17.41
CA GLN A 62 9.65 -4.39 -17.99
C GLN A 62 10.81 -5.09 -17.26
N GLY A 63 10.52 -5.83 -16.18
CA GLY A 63 11.56 -6.47 -15.36
C GLY A 63 12.43 -5.48 -14.59
N LEU A 64 11.96 -4.24 -14.40
CA LEU A 64 12.70 -3.18 -13.71
C LEU A 64 12.41 -3.22 -12.20
N VAL A 65 13.45 -2.97 -11.42
CA VAL A 65 13.32 -2.75 -9.97
C VAL A 65 12.65 -1.39 -9.73
N PHE A 66 11.58 -1.42 -8.95
CA PHE A 66 10.81 -0.24 -8.57
C PHE A 66 10.40 -0.34 -7.10
N ALA A 67 10.79 0.65 -6.30
CA ALA A 67 10.50 0.68 -4.87
C ALA A 67 10.14 2.09 -4.36
N GLU A 68 9.24 2.11 -3.37
CA GLU A 68 8.96 3.28 -2.55
C GLU A 68 9.96 3.33 -1.37
N ASN A 69 10.57 4.49 -1.13
CA ASN A 69 11.65 4.67 -0.16
C ASN A 69 11.17 4.86 1.28
N PHE A 70 10.50 3.86 1.85
CA PHE A 70 10.34 3.78 3.30
C PHE A 70 11.61 3.22 3.93
N LEU A 71 12.48 4.09 4.46
CA LEU A 71 13.75 3.66 5.07
C LEU A 71 13.58 2.96 6.42
N PHE A 72 12.67 3.46 7.27
CA PHE A 72 12.58 3.00 8.67
C PHE A 72 12.33 1.49 8.84
N PRO A 73 11.51 0.78 8.03
CA PRO A 73 11.33 -0.67 8.18
C PRO A 73 12.60 -1.49 7.98
N HIS A 74 13.62 -0.93 7.31
CA HIS A 74 14.91 -1.59 7.14
C HIS A 74 15.82 -1.47 8.38
N HIS A 75 15.46 -0.64 9.36
CA HIS A 75 16.20 -0.54 10.61
C HIS A 75 15.93 -1.78 11.48
N SER A 76 16.99 -2.40 12.03
CA SER A 76 16.92 -3.66 12.79
C SER A 76 15.96 -3.63 13.98
N GLN A 77 15.72 -2.45 14.56
CA GLN A 77 14.72 -2.26 15.63
C GLN A 77 13.32 -2.74 15.24
N HIS A 78 12.89 -2.53 13.98
CA HIS A 78 11.55 -2.91 13.55
C HIS A 78 11.47 -4.42 13.34
N ARG A 79 12.52 -5.05 12.80
CA ARG A 79 12.63 -6.52 12.77
C ARG A 79 12.57 -7.11 14.17
N LYS A 80 13.26 -6.49 15.15
CA LYS A 80 13.20 -6.97 16.54
C LYS A 80 11.80 -6.90 17.13
N VAL A 81 11.05 -5.82 16.87
CA VAL A 81 9.64 -5.70 17.31
C VAL A 81 8.77 -6.74 16.61
N GLU A 82 8.96 -6.96 15.31
CA GLU A 82 8.26 -7.99 14.54
C GLU A 82 8.51 -9.39 15.14
N ASP A 83 9.77 -9.73 15.45
CA ASP A 83 10.12 -11.01 16.07
C ASP A 83 9.40 -11.22 17.39
N LEU A 84 9.37 -10.20 18.26
CA LEU A 84 8.70 -10.25 19.57
C LEU A 84 7.19 -10.43 19.46
N VAL A 85 6.59 -9.91 18.39
CA VAL A 85 5.17 -10.10 18.09
C VAL A 85 4.94 -11.51 17.54
N ARG A 86 5.70 -11.91 16.52
CA ARG A 86 5.51 -13.18 15.79
C ARG A 86 5.81 -14.41 16.64
N ASN A 87 6.76 -14.34 17.55
CA ASN A 87 7.11 -15.46 18.43
C ASN A 87 6.22 -15.55 19.68
N GLY A 88 5.22 -14.68 19.82
CA GLY A 88 4.29 -14.68 20.94
C GLY A 88 4.85 -14.12 22.26
N THR A 89 6.01 -13.44 22.26
CA THR A 89 6.61 -12.88 23.49
C THR A 89 5.66 -11.91 24.20
N VAL A 90 4.87 -11.16 23.44
CA VAL A 90 3.90 -10.18 23.97
C VAL A 90 2.47 -10.75 24.10
N GLY A 91 2.28 -12.05 23.87
CA GLY A 91 0.95 -12.67 23.76
C GLY A 91 0.18 -12.18 22.53
N ASP A 92 -1.15 -12.30 22.58
CA ASP A 92 -2.01 -11.82 21.49
C ASP A 92 -2.04 -10.29 21.43
N VAL A 93 -1.65 -9.73 20.29
CA VAL A 93 -1.76 -8.28 20.07
C VAL A 93 -3.24 -7.88 20.01
N ARG A 94 -3.69 -7.09 20.99
CA ARG A 94 -5.09 -6.60 21.08
C ARG A 94 -5.28 -5.16 20.60
N ALA A 95 -4.23 -4.35 20.68
CA ALA A 95 -4.28 -2.94 20.29
C ALA A 95 -2.91 -2.48 19.78
N PHE A 96 -2.92 -1.49 18.89
CA PHE A 96 -1.74 -0.82 18.37
C PHE A 96 -2.01 0.68 18.27
N SER A 97 -1.03 1.48 18.67
CA SER A 97 -1.05 2.94 18.55
C SER A 97 0.28 3.41 18.00
N SER A 98 0.24 4.36 17.06
CA SER A 98 1.42 4.98 16.49
C SER A 98 1.11 6.43 16.15
N ALA A 99 2.07 7.30 16.45
CA ALA A 99 1.97 8.72 16.19
C ALA A 99 3.30 9.20 15.60
N PHE A 100 3.21 10.07 14.61
CA PHE A 100 4.36 10.80 14.11
C PHE A 100 3.97 12.27 13.95
N GLY A 101 4.56 13.11 14.81
CA GLY A 101 4.44 14.56 14.75
C GLY A 101 5.80 15.17 14.50
N ILE A 102 5.81 16.27 13.75
CA ILE A 102 6.98 17.12 13.54
C ILE A 102 6.67 18.52 14.08
N PRO A 103 7.68 19.29 14.51
CA PRO A 103 7.50 20.70 14.82
C PRO A 103 6.94 21.47 13.62
N ALA A 104 6.47 22.69 13.88
CA ALA A 104 6.01 23.58 12.81
C ALA A 104 7.08 23.71 11.71
N VAL A 105 6.68 23.39 10.49
CA VAL A 105 7.55 23.48 9.31
C VAL A 105 7.43 24.86 8.68
N ASP A 106 8.54 25.31 8.08
CA ASP A 106 8.63 26.60 7.40
C ASP A 106 7.41 26.85 6.47
N PRO A 107 6.76 28.03 6.53
CA PRO A 107 5.58 28.33 5.72
C PRO A 107 5.78 28.21 4.20
N SER A 108 7.01 28.35 3.70
CA SER A 108 7.35 28.19 2.28
C SER A 108 7.54 26.73 1.84
N SER A 109 7.54 25.79 2.79
CA SER A 109 7.68 24.36 2.55
C SER A 109 6.60 23.83 1.61
N PHE A 110 6.98 22.92 0.71
CA PHE A 110 6.02 22.20 -0.16
C PHE A 110 4.94 21.46 0.66
N ARG A 111 5.20 21.16 1.94
CA ARG A 111 4.24 20.53 2.85
C ARG A 111 2.97 21.37 3.06
N HIS A 112 3.03 22.68 2.83
CA HIS A 112 1.86 23.56 2.90
C HIS A 112 1.19 23.77 1.52
N ARG A 113 1.70 23.11 0.49
CA ARG A 113 1.25 23.26 -0.90
C ARG A 113 0.56 21.99 -1.40
N ALA A 114 -0.76 22.03 -1.42
CA ALA A 114 -1.58 20.91 -1.88
C ALA A 114 -1.28 20.51 -3.34
N ASP A 115 -0.97 21.50 -4.20
CA ASP A 115 -0.62 21.29 -5.60
C ASP A 115 0.71 20.54 -5.80
N LEU A 116 1.57 20.52 -4.78
CA LEU A 116 2.79 19.71 -4.77
C LEU A 116 2.63 18.37 -4.03
N GLY A 117 1.43 18.02 -3.59
CA GLY A 117 1.19 16.83 -2.76
C GLY A 117 1.57 17.05 -1.29
N GLY A 118 1.51 18.30 -0.82
CA GLY A 118 1.67 18.63 0.58
C GLY A 118 0.51 18.15 1.46
N GLY A 119 0.63 18.42 2.76
CA GLY A 119 -0.31 18.02 3.80
C GLY A 119 0.28 17.01 4.78
N ALA A 120 -0.10 17.13 6.04
CA ALA A 120 0.43 16.29 7.12
C ALA A 120 0.15 14.79 6.93
N LEU A 121 -0.95 14.45 6.26
CA LEU A 121 -1.31 13.05 5.98
C LEU A 121 -0.29 12.39 5.04
N LEU A 122 0.01 13.03 3.90
CA LEU A 122 0.91 12.50 2.88
C LEU A 122 2.37 12.54 3.34
N ASP A 123 2.78 13.55 4.11
CA ASP A 123 4.16 13.68 4.57
C ASP A 123 4.46 12.81 5.81
N ALA A 124 3.67 12.96 6.88
CA ALA A 124 3.91 12.31 8.18
C ALA A 124 3.01 11.09 8.41
N GLY A 125 1.72 11.19 8.09
CA GLY A 125 0.71 10.16 8.36
C GLY A 125 0.98 8.81 7.67
N VAL A 126 1.73 8.80 6.57
CA VAL A 126 2.12 7.57 5.89
C VAL A 126 3.05 6.67 6.70
N HIS A 127 3.82 7.21 7.66
CA HIS A 127 4.73 6.42 8.50
C HIS A 127 4.00 5.55 9.54
N PRO A 128 3.11 6.07 10.40
CA PRO A 128 2.37 5.22 11.34
C PRO A 128 1.50 4.20 10.61
N LEU A 129 0.97 4.53 9.43
CA LEU A 129 0.27 3.59 8.56
C LEU A 129 1.21 2.48 8.06
N ARG A 130 2.42 2.82 7.65
CA ARG A 130 3.44 1.85 7.22
C ARG A 130 3.90 0.95 8.36
N VAL A 131 4.08 1.47 9.59
CA VAL A 131 4.41 0.66 10.78
C VAL A 131 3.27 -0.30 11.09
N ALA A 132 2.02 0.17 11.06
CA ALA A 132 0.86 -0.66 11.29
C ALA A 132 0.82 -1.83 10.29
N ARG A 133 1.02 -1.55 9.00
CA ARG A 133 1.09 -2.56 7.93
C ARG A 133 2.28 -3.52 8.10
N PHE A 134 3.38 -3.05 8.66
CA PHE A 134 4.56 -3.86 8.87
C PHE A 134 4.38 -4.84 10.05
N LEU A 135 3.87 -4.37 11.20
CA LEU A 135 3.81 -5.17 12.43
C LEU A 135 2.59 -6.08 12.55
N LEU A 136 1.44 -5.61 12.07
CA LEU A 136 0.18 -6.35 12.19
C LEU A 136 -0.13 -7.11 10.89
N GLY A 137 0.88 -7.23 10.02
CA GLY A 137 0.69 -7.54 8.60
C GLY A 137 -0.20 -6.50 7.95
N THR A 138 -0.90 -6.87 6.90
CA THR A 138 -2.08 -6.11 6.51
C THR A 138 -3.00 -6.08 7.74
N THR A 139 -3.04 -4.97 8.48
CA THR A 139 -3.99 -4.68 9.56
C THR A 139 -5.40 -4.76 9.04
N THR A 140 -6.34 -5.22 9.87
CA THR A 140 -7.80 -5.34 9.64
C THR A 140 -8.45 -4.01 9.23
N THR A 141 -8.07 -3.60 8.04
CA THR A 141 -8.87 -3.01 7.00
C THR A 141 -9.66 -4.14 6.35
N GLN A 142 -10.60 -3.83 5.46
CA GLN A 142 -11.31 -4.87 4.69
C GLN A 142 -10.36 -5.92 4.08
N GLU A 143 -9.12 -5.56 3.78
CA GLU A 143 -8.14 -6.45 3.16
C GLU A 143 -7.72 -7.62 4.05
N THR A 144 -7.54 -7.45 5.36
CA THR A 144 -7.11 -8.56 6.24
C THR A 144 -8.20 -9.60 6.40
N ALA A 145 -9.44 -9.16 6.55
CA ALA A 145 -10.57 -10.06 6.58
C ALA A 145 -10.70 -10.78 5.21
N THR A 146 -10.45 -10.09 4.10
CA THR A 146 -10.43 -10.67 2.75
C THR A 146 -9.33 -11.74 2.59
N VAL A 147 -8.07 -11.46 2.96
CA VAL A 147 -6.95 -12.43 2.85
C VAL A 147 -7.01 -13.59 3.85
N ASN A 148 -7.96 -13.55 4.79
CA ASN A 148 -8.27 -14.66 5.68
C ASN A 148 -9.59 -15.37 5.32
N GLY A 149 -10.28 -14.92 4.27
CA GLY A 149 -11.56 -15.50 3.84
C GLY A 149 -12.67 -15.31 4.86
N VAL A 150 -12.65 -14.18 5.56
CA VAL A 150 -13.64 -13.83 6.59
C VAL A 150 -14.70 -12.93 5.97
N PRO A 151 -15.98 -13.34 5.98
CA PRO A 151 -17.08 -12.46 5.60
C PRO A 151 -17.15 -11.21 6.47
N GLN A 152 -17.59 -10.09 5.91
CA GLN A 152 -17.47 -8.80 6.61
C GLN A 152 -18.81 -8.07 6.71
N LEU A 153 -19.09 -7.52 7.90
CA LEU A 153 -20.13 -6.53 8.10
C LEU A 153 -19.49 -5.15 8.23
N ILE A 154 -19.83 -4.24 7.31
CA ILE A 154 -19.16 -2.94 7.21
C ILE A 154 -20.16 -1.81 7.37
N ARG A 155 -19.93 -0.95 8.36
CA ARG A 155 -20.58 0.37 8.45
C ARG A 155 -19.56 1.44 8.04
N PRO A 156 -19.60 1.97 6.81
CA PRO A 156 -18.58 2.90 6.34
C PRO A 156 -18.66 4.23 7.10
N GLY A 157 -17.51 4.69 7.59
CA GLY A 157 -17.35 6.03 8.18
C GLY A 157 -17.33 7.14 7.11
N THR A 158 -17.04 8.38 7.50
CA THR A 158 -16.94 9.54 6.61
C THR A 158 -15.66 9.60 5.77
N TYR A 159 -14.79 8.58 5.88
CA TYR A 159 -13.57 8.48 5.07
C TYR A 159 -13.89 8.07 3.63
N TRP A 160 -13.27 8.77 2.68
CA TRP A 160 -13.69 8.87 1.28
C TRP A 160 -13.67 7.55 0.48
N ASP A 161 -12.86 6.56 0.85
CA ASP A 161 -12.75 5.28 0.13
C ASP A 161 -13.56 4.13 0.77
N LYS A 162 -13.91 4.24 2.07
CA LYS A 162 -14.56 3.16 2.82
C LYS A 162 -15.92 2.78 2.25
N ALA A 163 -16.71 3.74 1.79
CA ALA A 163 -18.01 3.47 1.19
C ALA A 163 -17.90 2.72 -0.14
N ARG A 164 -16.93 3.08 -0.99
CA ARG A 164 -16.68 2.41 -2.27
C ARG A 164 -16.17 0.98 -2.07
N ARG A 165 -15.21 0.79 -1.18
CA ARG A 165 -14.64 -0.54 -0.89
C ARG A 165 -15.65 -1.48 -0.20
N ALA A 166 -16.53 -0.93 0.65
CA ALA A 166 -17.61 -1.70 1.26
C ALA A 166 -18.59 -2.23 0.20
N ARG A 167 -18.98 -1.38 -0.77
CA ARG A 167 -19.85 -1.79 -1.88
C ARG A 167 -19.21 -2.86 -2.75
N LEU A 168 -17.94 -2.67 -3.15
CA LEU A 168 -17.22 -3.67 -3.95
C LEU A 168 -17.17 -5.05 -3.27
N LEU A 169 -17.01 -5.09 -1.94
CA LEU A 169 -17.04 -6.36 -1.21
C LEU A 169 -18.43 -7.00 -1.21
N ALA A 170 -19.48 -6.20 -1.02
CA ALA A 170 -20.86 -6.67 -1.07
C ALA A 170 -21.28 -7.13 -2.47
N ASP A 171 -20.85 -6.42 -3.52
CA ASP A 171 -21.08 -6.80 -4.91
C ASP A 171 -20.39 -8.12 -5.28
N ARG A 172 -19.29 -8.45 -4.58
CA ARG A 172 -18.56 -9.71 -4.70
C ARG A 172 -19.10 -10.81 -3.78
N GLY A 173 -20.18 -10.54 -3.04
CA GLY A 173 -20.85 -11.52 -2.18
C GLY A 173 -20.11 -11.83 -0.87
N ALA A 174 -19.03 -11.13 -0.53
CA ALA A 174 -18.18 -11.44 0.62
C ALA A 174 -18.46 -10.56 1.86
N GLY A 175 -19.54 -9.77 1.84
CA GLY A 175 -19.93 -8.96 2.98
C GLY A 175 -21.24 -8.20 2.82
N LEU A 176 -21.64 -7.55 3.92
CA LEU A 176 -22.82 -6.70 4.01
C LEU A 176 -22.41 -5.28 4.34
N VAL A 177 -23.09 -4.30 3.74
CA VAL A 177 -22.90 -2.88 4.04
C VAL A 177 -24.11 -2.36 4.80
N LEU A 178 -23.87 -1.81 5.99
CA LEU A 178 -24.87 -1.08 6.75
C LEU A 178 -24.82 0.40 6.37
N ASP A 179 -25.96 0.96 5.98
CA ASP A 179 -26.06 2.38 5.70
C ASP A 179 -25.74 3.19 6.96
N ARG A 180 -24.88 4.21 6.84
CA ARG A 180 -24.43 4.95 8.02
C ARG A 180 -25.57 5.73 8.69
N ASP A 181 -26.46 6.29 7.89
CA ASP A 181 -27.46 7.28 8.29
C ASP A 181 -28.86 6.65 8.45
N ALA A 182 -29.11 5.50 7.80
CA ALA A 182 -30.37 4.77 7.83
C ALA A 182 -30.36 3.48 8.66
N CYS A 183 -29.19 2.98 9.10
CA CYS A 183 -29.10 1.74 9.87
C CYS A 183 -29.74 1.87 11.25
N THR A 184 -30.63 0.93 11.58
CA THR A 184 -31.27 0.81 12.90
C THR A 184 -30.51 -0.16 13.82
N ALA A 185 -30.83 -0.15 15.11
CA ALA A 185 -30.31 -1.16 16.05
C ALA A 185 -30.79 -2.59 15.72
N ASP A 186 -31.87 -2.75 14.96
CA ASP A 186 -32.33 -4.05 14.51
C ASP A 186 -31.49 -4.57 13.33
N ASP A 187 -31.10 -3.67 12.42
CA ASP A 187 -30.22 -4.02 11.29
C ASP A 187 -28.83 -4.45 11.77
N VAL A 188 -28.29 -3.79 12.80
CA VAL A 188 -27.03 -4.20 13.45
C VAL A 188 -27.14 -5.59 14.08
N ARG A 189 -28.32 -5.97 14.61
CA ARG A 189 -28.52 -7.27 15.25
C ARG A 189 -28.73 -8.41 14.26
N ARG A 190 -29.47 -8.16 13.17
CA ARG A 190 -29.80 -9.19 12.17
C ARG A 190 -28.65 -9.46 11.20
N SER A 191 -27.84 -8.46 10.89
CA SER A 191 -26.80 -8.59 9.85
C SER A 191 -25.69 -9.59 10.20
N PRO A 192 -25.19 -9.69 11.46
CA PRO A 192 -24.27 -10.75 11.85
C PRO A 192 -24.87 -12.15 11.70
N ALA A 193 -26.14 -12.35 12.09
CA ALA A 193 -26.81 -13.64 11.93
C ALA A 193 -26.88 -14.05 10.46
N ARG A 194 -27.32 -13.13 9.60
CA ARG A 194 -27.35 -13.35 8.15
C ARG A 194 -25.98 -13.68 7.55
N LEU A 195 -24.94 -12.96 7.97
CA LEU A 195 -23.57 -13.17 7.51
C LEU A 195 -23.00 -14.54 7.94
N LEU A 196 -23.47 -15.09 9.07
CA LEU A 196 -23.07 -16.39 9.60
C LEU A 196 -23.92 -17.56 9.06
N ASP A 197 -25.20 -17.32 8.80
CA ASP A 197 -26.16 -18.35 8.42
C ASP A 197 -26.18 -18.60 6.90
N GLU A 198 -25.87 -17.61 6.06
CA GLU A 198 -25.80 -17.74 4.60
C GLU A 198 -24.44 -18.29 4.14
N PRO A 199 -24.34 -19.54 3.64
CA PRO A 199 -23.04 -20.17 3.31
C PRO A 199 -22.31 -19.50 2.15
N SER A 200 -23.04 -18.78 1.29
CA SER A 200 -22.48 -18.05 0.15
C SER A 200 -21.43 -17.02 0.57
N PHE A 201 -21.64 -16.33 1.70
CA PHE A 201 -20.67 -15.35 2.18
C PHE A 201 -19.31 -15.97 2.49
N VAL A 202 -19.30 -17.16 3.10
CA VAL A 202 -18.07 -17.90 3.42
C VAL A 202 -17.38 -18.37 2.13
N ALA A 203 -18.15 -18.91 1.17
CA ALA A 203 -17.62 -19.35 -0.11
C ALA A 203 -17.02 -18.19 -0.92
N ASP A 204 -17.71 -17.05 -0.97
CA ASP A 204 -17.27 -15.86 -1.69
C ASP A 204 -16.05 -15.20 -1.03
N ALA A 205 -16.00 -15.16 0.30
CA ALA A 205 -14.83 -14.69 1.02
C ALA A 205 -13.61 -15.61 0.81
N ALA A 206 -13.80 -16.94 0.79
CA ALA A 206 -12.74 -17.89 0.47
C ALA A 206 -12.22 -17.72 -0.96
N ARG A 207 -13.11 -17.51 -1.94
CA ARG A 207 -12.71 -17.22 -3.32
C ARG A 207 -11.86 -15.95 -3.41
N LEU A 208 -12.28 -14.85 -2.77
CA LEU A 208 -11.52 -13.59 -2.77
C LEU A 208 -10.15 -13.73 -2.06
N ARG A 209 -10.07 -14.55 -1.01
CA ARG A 209 -8.81 -14.89 -0.37
C ARG A 209 -7.86 -15.56 -1.35
N ASP A 210 -8.35 -16.56 -2.07
CA ASP A 210 -7.54 -17.36 -2.98
C ASP A 210 -7.04 -16.48 -4.14
N GLU A 211 -7.93 -15.66 -4.73
CA GLU A 211 -7.55 -14.61 -5.71
C GLU A 211 -6.48 -13.65 -5.18
N SER A 212 -6.55 -13.26 -3.90
CA SER A 212 -5.58 -12.35 -3.28
C SER A 212 -4.21 -13.01 -3.05
N ARG A 213 -4.19 -14.33 -2.85
CA ARG A 213 -2.96 -15.12 -2.59
C ARG A 213 -2.23 -15.52 -3.87
N GLU A 214 -2.92 -15.52 -5.01
CA GLU A 214 -2.30 -15.73 -6.33
C GLU A 214 -1.38 -14.56 -6.75
N VAL A 215 -1.38 -13.46 -5.99
CA VAL A 215 -0.43 -12.36 -6.20
C VAL A 215 0.94 -12.77 -5.64
N PRO A 216 1.98 -12.92 -6.48
CA PRO A 216 3.29 -13.39 -6.03
C PRO A 216 3.89 -12.45 -5.00
N SER A 217 4.47 -13.05 -3.96
CA SER A 217 5.15 -12.38 -2.87
C SER A 217 6.48 -11.76 -3.30
N PRO A 218 7.01 -10.75 -2.59
CA PRO A 218 8.34 -10.22 -2.87
C PRO A 218 9.43 -11.30 -2.87
N ASP A 219 9.36 -12.32 -2.01
CA ASP A 219 10.36 -13.40 -1.96
C ASP A 219 10.31 -14.32 -3.19
N GLU A 220 9.15 -14.43 -3.86
CA GLU A 220 9.02 -15.13 -5.14
C GLU A 220 9.46 -14.26 -6.32
N ILE A 221 9.34 -12.93 -6.18
CA ILE A 221 9.70 -11.95 -7.21
C ILE A 221 11.21 -11.63 -7.18
N VAL A 222 11.83 -11.53 -6.00
CA VAL A 222 13.23 -11.06 -5.84
C VAL A 222 14.26 -11.99 -6.52
N PRO A 223 14.25 -13.32 -6.35
CA PRO A 223 15.19 -14.21 -7.04
C PRO A 223 15.06 -14.13 -8.57
N LEU A 224 13.84 -13.97 -9.08
CA LEU A 224 13.60 -13.75 -10.49
C LEU A 224 14.22 -12.42 -10.96
N LEU A 225 14.10 -11.36 -10.17
CA LEU A 225 14.74 -10.08 -10.46
C LEU A 225 16.28 -10.16 -10.39
N GLU A 226 16.84 -10.92 -9.44
CA GLU A 226 18.29 -11.14 -9.33
C GLU A 226 18.84 -11.92 -10.53
N GLU A 227 18.13 -12.97 -10.97
CA GLU A 227 18.50 -13.76 -12.14
C GLU A 227 18.50 -12.92 -13.42
N LEU A 228 17.45 -12.11 -13.61
CA LEU A 228 17.36 -11.18 -14.74
C LEU A 228 18.49 -10.14 -14.70
N THR A 229 18.84 -9.66 -13.51
CA THR A 229 19.95 -8.70 -13.30
C THR A 229 21.30 -9.33 -13.67
N ALA A 230 21.57 -10.55 -13.23
CA ALA A 230 22.80 -11.28 -13.55
C ALA A 230 22.94 -11.56 -15.05
N LYS A 231 21.84 -11.94 -15.72
CA LYS A 231 21.81 -12.14 -17.18
C LYS A 231 22.10 -10.85 -17.95
N ALA A 232 21.60 -9.71 -17.48
CA ALA A 232 21.89 -8.41 -18.09
C ALA A 232 23.36 -8.00 -17.92
N ALA A 233 23.96 -8.28 -16.76
CA ALA A 233 25.37 -7.98 -16.50
C ALA A 233 26.35 -8.83 -17.33
N ALA A 234 25.98 -10.08 -17.68
CA ALA A 234 26.79 -10.97 -18.50
C ALA A 234 26.76 -10.65 -20.01
N ASN A 235 25.79 -9.84 -20.46
CA ASN A 235 25.60 -9.46 -21.86
C ASN A 235 26.13 -8.03 -22.17
N ARG A 236 26.81 -7.39 -21.22
CA ARG A 236 27.55 -6.12 -21.40
C ARG A 236 29.04 -6.40 -21.50
#